data_AF-A0A848UJ80-F1
#
_entry.id   AF-A0A848UJ80-F1
#
_cell.length_a   1.000
_cell.length_b   1.000
_cell.length_c   1.000
_cell.angle_alpha   90.00
_cell.angle_beta   90.00
_cell.angle_gamma   90.00
#
_symmetry.space_group_name_H-M   'P 1'
#
loop_
_entity.id
_entity.type
_entity.pdbx_description
1 polymer ?
#
loop_
_entity_poly.entity_id
_entity_poly.type
_entity_poly.pdbx_seq_one_letter_code
_entity_poly.pdbx_strand_id
1 'polypeptide(L)'
;MTRKGTTKNWQKAAGAFAALALVLGACGGDDDDAGDVTGDETADAGGDTGDGGDGGDGGDTGDGGDGGDGGDGGDGGDTGDGGDDTVDAAQGGGILDAVIARGTLNCGVSGAAVAFSVTEADGTVTGIDADYCRAVAAAVLGDSEAVTFTALTAAERFSAVQTGDVDLLMRNSTWTQSRDTEVGMDFGPTTYYDGQQLMAREADGFTGQSEVSEIDGAVVCTNAGTTTETNISELAGQLGITITLNTFEDYDQVVDAFIQGTCDVITTDGSGLVGRKAVQQPEGENWVIFPASPISKEPLGPVYAQNDSQWADVVNWTVYATFIADEYGVTSADVDAALAGDFGPEMQRLMGGEGELQSVMGLSPDAFYNVISQMGNYQELWDANLTPVGLDRAGSFNAQWTDGGLVYAPPAR
;
A
#
# COMPACT_ATOMS: atom_id res chain seq x y z
N MET A 1 47.79 19.23 -36.23
CA MET A 1 47.71 20.70 -36.07
C MET A 1 46.49 21.02 -35.23
N THR A 2 46.75 21.65 -34.10
CA THR A 2 45.83 22.10 -33.03
C THR A 2 44.82 23.14 -33.51
N ARG A 3 43.61 23.13 -32.92
CA ARG A 3 42.83 24.30 -32.43
C ARG A 3 41.52 23.80 -31.79
N LYS A 4 41.35 23.95 -30.46
CA LYS A 4 40.63 25.04 -29.76
C LYS A 4 39.13 25.04 -30.10
N GLY A 5 38.17 24.79 -29.21
CA GLY A 5 38.09 25.11 -27.78
C GLY A 5 37.55 26.53 -27.59
N THR A 6 36.24 26.66 -27.36
CA THR A 6 35.61 27.87 -26.80
C THR A 6 34.32 27.52 -26.07
N THR A 7 34.41 27.62 -24.75
CA THR A 7 33.36 27.72 -23.74
C THR A 7 32.53 28.99 -23.94
N LYS A 8 31.21 28.93 -23.65
CA LYS A 8 30.35 30.11 -23.56
C LYS A 8 29.65 30.15 -22.20
N ASN A 9 29.85 31.28 -21.54
CA ASN A 9 29.45 31.64 -20.19
C ASN A 9 27.93 31.58 -19.97
N TRP A 10 27.54 31.02 -18.83
CA TRP A 10 26.27 31.28 -18.15
C TRP A 10 26.52 32.34 -17.06
N GLN A 11 25.85 33.48 -17.18
CA GLN A 11 25.70 34.42 -16.07
C GLN A 11 24.39 35.21 -16.21
N LYS A 12 23.56 35.08 -15.17
CA LYS A 12 22.62 36.07 -14.61
C LYS A 12 21.29 36.30 -15.33
N ALA A 13 20.23 35.79 -14.72
CA ALA A 13 19.04 36.58 -14.43
C ALA A 13 18.46 36.14 -13.07
N ALA A 14 18.62 37.01 -12.07
CA ALA A 14 17.92 36.95 -10.79
C ALA A 14 17.03 38.20 -10.72
N GLY A 15 15.81 38.02 -10.22
CA GLY A 15 15.00 39.10 -9.63
C GLY A 15 13.71 39.46 -10.35
N ALA A 16 12.59 38.93 -9.83
CA ALA A 16 11.37 39.70 -9.53
C ALA A 16 10.36 38.80 -8.78
N PHE A 17 10.36 38.86 -7.45
CA PHE A 17 9.31 38.31 -6.57
C PHE A 17 8.83 39.42 -5.64
N ALA A 18 7.52 39.73 -5.70
CA ALA A 18 6.66 40.43 -4.73
C ALA A 18 5.41 40.90 -5.50
N ALA A 19 4.17 40.84 -5.04
CA ALA A 19 3.54 40.31 -3.84
C ALA A 19 2.04 40.23 -4.17
N LEU A 20 1.31 39.22 -3.70
CA LEU A 20 -0.16 39.26 -3.68
C LEU A 20 -0.62 38.90 -2.27
N ALA A 21 -1.32 39.85 -1.65
CA ALA A 21 -1.71 39.86 -0.26
C ALA A 21 -2.95 38.98 -0.01
N LEU A 22 -2.91 38.29 1.14
CA LEU A 22 -4.04 37.63 1.80
C LEU A 22 -5.16 38.63 2.13
N VAL A 23 -6.41 38.21 1.94
CA VAL A 23 -7.56 38.73 2.69
C VAL A 23 -8.14 37.58 3.51
N LEU A 24 -7.85 37.61 4.82
CA LEU A 24 -8.57 36.89 5.87
C LEU A 24 -9.80 37.72 6.26
N GLY A 25 -11.00 37.16 6.11
CA GLY A 25 -12.22 37.68 6.71
C GLY A 25 -12.55 36.88 7.97
N ALA A 26 -12.34 37.50 9.12
CA ALA A 26 -12.68 36.94 10.43
C ALA A 26 -14.15 37.20 10.80
N CYS A 27 -14.73 36.24 11.49
CA CYS A 27 -16.02 36.29 12.18
C CYS A 27 -15.99 37.27 13.37
N GLY A 28 -17.17 37.81 13.73
CA GLY A 28 -17.41 38.37 15.05
C GLY A 28 -18.65 39.27 15.15
N GLY A 29 -19.61 38.87 16.00
CA GLY A 29 -20.57 39.75 16.67
C GLY A 29 -22.04 39.45 16.39
N ASP A 30 -22.72 38.80 17.34
CA ASP A 30 -23.83 39.42 18.11
C ASP A 30 -24.30 38.45 19.21
N ASP A 31 -23.99 38.81 20.46
CA ASP A 31 -24.57 38.28 21.72
C ASP A 31 -25.57 39.31 22.27
N ASP A 32 -26.41 38.86 23.22
CA ASP A 32 -27.39 39.55 24.09
C ASP A 32 -28.85 39.10 23.79
N ASP A 33 -29.69 38.60 24.70
CA ASP A 33 -29.68 38.61 26.17
C ASP A 33 -30.76 37.63 26.74
N ALA A 34 -30.52 37.21 27.99
CA ALA A 34 -31.43 36.84 29.09
C ALA A 34 -32.38 35.61 29.05
N GLY A 35 -32.25 34.76 30.10
CA GLY A 35 -33.42 34.23 30.83
C GLY A 35 -33.30 32.83 31.44
N ASP A 36 -32.74 32.74 32.65
CA ASP A 36 -32.77 31.56 33.55
C ASP A 36 -34.14 31.39 34.27
N VAL A 37 -34.36 30.18 34.82
CA VAL A 37 -35.15 29.81 36.02
C VAL A 37 -36.34 28.84 35.84
N THR A 38 -36.02 27.55 36.09
CA THR A 38 -36.69 26.47 36.89
C THR A 38 -38.16 26.05 36.72
N GLY A 39 -38.36 24.73 36.80
CA GLY A 39 -39.59 24.01 37.21
C GLY A 39 -40.02 22.98 36.14
N ASP A 40 -40.46 21.77 36.42
CA ASP A 40 -40.79 21.01 37.63
C ASP A 40 -41.00 19.55 37.15
N GLU A 41 -40.53 18.57 37.91
CA GLU A 41 -40.77 17.14 37.67
C GLU A 41 -42.15 16.77 38.18
N THR A 42 -43.01 16.18 37.34
CA THR A 42 -44.04 15.23 37.81
C THR A 42 -44.32 14.18 36.74
N ALA A 43 -43.88 12.95 36.99
CA ALA A 43 -44.35 11.74 36.32
C ALA A 43 -45.48 11.13 37.17
N ASP A 44 -46.65 10.95 36.58
CA ASP A 44 -47.78 10.23 37.16
C ASP A 44 -48.07 8.94 36.38
N ALA A 45 -48.59 7.98 37.14
CA ALA A 45 -48.61 6.55 36.94
C ALA A 45 -49.92 6.02 36.30
N GLY A 46 -49.90 4.72 36.02
CA GLY A 46 -51.07 3.85 35.78
C GLY A 46 -50.81 2.93 34.58
N GLY A 47 -50.62 1.61 34.70
CA GLY A 47 -51.22 0.63 35.63
C GLY A 47 -52.18 -0.26 34.84
N ASP A 48 -51.77 -1.50 34.52
CA ASP A 48 -52.40 -2.76 34.99
C ASP A 48 -53.32 -3.37 33.90
N THR A 49 -53.50 -4.66 33.59
CA THR A 49 -53.38 -6.02 34.20
C THR A 49 -53.25 -7.02 33.02
N GLY A 50 -52.51 -8.15 33.09
CA GLY A 50 -52.93 -9.48 33.59
C GLY A 50 -53.35 -10.42 32.42
N ASP A 51 -53.18 -11.75 32.39
CA ASP A 51 -52.75 -12.79 33.35
C ASP A 51 -52.74 -14.18 32.62
N GLY A 52 -52.01 -15.17 33.18
CA GLY A 52 -52.20 -16.63 33.08
C GLY A 52 -51.36 -17.37 32.02
N GLY A 53 -50.37 -18.21 32.33
CA GLY A 53 -50.34 -19.40 33.22
C GLY A 53 -50.27 -20.68 32.33
N ASP A 54 -49.62 -21.82 32.58
CA ASP A 54 -49.00 -22.47 33.74
C ASP A 54 -48.36 -23.83 33.29
N GLY A 55 -47.49 -24.43 34.12
CA GLY A 55 -47.10 -25.87 34.17
C GLY A 55 -45.80 -26.26 33.45
N GLY A 56 -44.70 -26.69 34.09
CA GLY A 56 -44.48 -27.79 35.06
C GLY A 56 -43.84 -28.99 34.32
N ASP A 57 -42.89 -29.82 34.78
CA ASP A 57 -42.32 -30.18 36.08
C ASP A 57 -41.14 -31.20 35.85
N GLY A 58 -40.24 -31.35 36.85
CA GLY A 58 -39.43 -32.54 37.19
C GLY A 58 -38.08 -32.78 36.44
N GLY A 59 -36.94 -33.09 37.06
CA GLY A 59 -36.53 -33.34 38.45
C GLY A 59 -35.30 -34.28 38.51
N ASP A 60 -34.46 -34.13 39.56
CA ASP A 60 -33.57 -35.14 40.20
C ASP A 60 -32.25 -35.59 39.50
N THR A 61 -31.09 -35.92 40.13
CA THR A 61 -30.60 -35.97 41.54
C THR A 61 -29.06 -36.21 41.57
N GLY A 62 -28.37 -35.70 42.63
CA GLY A 62 -27.26 -36.35 43.39
C GLY A 62 -25.85 -36.48 42.77
N ASP A 63 -24.72 -36.53 43.51
CA ASP A 63 -24.39 -36.51 44.95
C ASP A 63 -22.83 -36.54 45.11
N GLY A 64 -22.33 -35.96 46.22
CA GLY A 64 -21.08 -36.29 46.97
C GLY A 64 -19.70 -35.93 46.37
N GLY A 65 -18.70 -35.39 47.07
CA GLY A 65 -18.49 -35.15 48.51
C GLY A 65 -17.00 -35.41 48.92
N ASP A 66 -16.46 -34.57 49.81
CA ASP A 66 -15.20 -34.66 50.61
C ASP A 66 -13.83 -34.60 49.87
N GLY A 67 -12.81 -33.82 50.29
CA GLY A 67 -12.34 -33.42 51.63
C GLY A 67 -11.00 -34.14 51.89
N GLY A 68 -9.87 -33.61 52.37
CA GLY A 68 -9.41 -32.31 52.88
C GLY A 68 -7.94 -32.50 53.35
N ASP A 69 -7.36 -31.44 53.93
CA ASP A 69 -6.19 -31.41 54.84
C ASP A 69 -4.77 -31.61 54.22
N GLY A 70 -3.70 -30.87 54.55
CA GLY A 70 -3.48 -29.83 55.56
C GLY A 70 -1.98 -29.75 55.94
N GLY A 71 -1.48 -28.52 56.15
CA GLY A 71 -0.25 -28.18 56.91
C GLY A 71 1.10 -28.22 56.15
N ASP A 72 2.12 -27.41 56.46
CA ASP A 72 2.34 -26.34 57.45
C ASP A 72 3.75 -25.74 57.19
N GLY A 73 3.93 -24.45 57.54
CA GLY A 73 5.19 -23.78 57.91
C GLY A 73 6.27 -23.57 56.84
N GLY A 74 6.90 -22.41 56.67
CA GLY A 74 6.90 -21.19 57.46
C GLY A 74 8.16 -20.38 57.12
N ASP A 75 7.99 -19.05 57.11
CA ASP A 75 8.94 -18.00 57.48
C ASP A 75 10.17 -17.66 56.60
N GLY A 76 10.43 -16.34 56.47
CA GLY A 76 11.73 -15.77 56.13
C GLY A 76 11.77 -14.73 54.99
N GLY A 77 11.48 -13.47 55.32
CA GLY A 77 12.40 -12.34 55.06
C GLY A 77 12.64 -11.81 53.63
N ASP A 78 12.12 -10.60 53.42
CA ASP A 78 12.88 -9.37 53.11
C ASP A 78 13.47 -9.09 51.70
N THR A 79 13.29 -7.82 51.34
CA THR A 79 13.92 -6.98 50.30
C THR A 79 13.78 -7.36 48.82
N GLY A 80 13.22 -6.41 48.07
CA GLY A 80 13.01 -6.53 46.64
C GLY A 80 14.26 -6.36 45.78
N ASP A 81 14.07 -6.70 44.52
CA ASP A 81 14.75 -6.09 43.39
C ASP A 81 13.83 -6.28 42.17
N GLY A 82 13.53 -5.17 41.49
CA GLY A 82 12.76 -5.18 40.25
C GLY A 82 13.68 -5.64 39.13
N GLY A 83 13.74 -6.95 38.92
CA GLY A 83 14.48 -7.57 37.84
C GLY A 83 13.58 -7.83 36.65
N ASP A 84 13.66 -6.93 35.66
CA ASP A 84 13.80 -7.26 34.25
C ASP A 84 13.04 -8.52 33.76
N ASP A 85 11.74 -8.37 33.51
CA ASP A 85 11.05 -9.21 32.53
C ASP A 85 11.50 -8.77 31.12
N THR A 86 12.75 -9.06 30.77
CA THR A 86 13.11 -9.22 29.37
C THR A 86 12.33 -10.42 28.87
N VAL A 87 11.19 -10.13 28.23
CA VAL A 87 10.51 -11.05 27.34
C VAL A 87 11.50 -11.41 26.23
N ASP A 88 12.20 -12.52 26.42
CA ASP A 88 12.95 -13.21 25.38
C ASP A 88 11.95 -13.56 24.27
N ALA A 89 11.92 -12.72 23.23
CA ALA A 89 11.10 -12.95 22.05
C ALA A 89 11.55 -14.27 21.44
N ALA A 90 10.61 -15.21 21.41
CA ALA A 90 10.85 -16.62 21.17
C ALA A 90 11.73 -16.89 19.92
N GLN A 91 12.77 -17.69 20.14
CA GLN A 91 13.56 -18.36 19.13
C GLN A 91 12.68 -19.26 18.24
N GLY A 92 12.31 -18.73 17.08
CA GLY A 92 11.95 -19.39 15.84
C GLY A 92 12.16 -18.35 14.74
N GLY A 93 13.21 -18.51 13.91
CA GLY A 93 13.72 -17.44 13.05
C GLY A 93 12.63 -16.71 12.26
N GLY A 94 12.64 -15.38 12.31
CA GLY A 94 11.68 -14.52 11.60
C GLY A 94 11.81 -14.65 10.08
N ILE A 95 10.97 -13.94 9.33
CA ILE A 95 10.95 -14.02 7.86
C ILE A 95 12.34 -13.71 7.28
N LEU A 96 13.05 -12.72 7.85
CA LEU A 96 14.41 -12.38 7.45
C LEU A 96 15.37 -13.58 7.53
N ASP A 97 15.41 -14.29 8.67
CA ASP A 97 16.26 -15.45 8.87
C ASP A 97 15.91 -16.58 7.88
N ALA A 98 14.62 -16.78 7.62
CA ALA A 98 14.15 -17.78 6.67
C ALA A 98 14.61 -17.47 5.24
N VAL A 99 14.53 -16.20 4.81
CA VAL A 99 14.99 -15.75 3.50
C VAL A 99 16.50 -15.92 3.37
N ILE A 100 17.29 -15.48 4.37
CA ILE A 100 18.75 -15.62 4.39
C ILE A 100 19.16 -17.09 4.34
N ALA A 101 18.57 -17.93 5.19
CA ALA A 101 18.90 -19.36 5.25
C ALA A 101 18.55 -20.10 3.95
N ARG A 102 17.47 -19.68 3.29
CA ARG A 102 17.02 -20.24 2.01
C ARG A 102 17.82 -19.69 0.82
N GLY A 103 18.35 -18.48 0.92
CA GLY A 103 19.11 -17.81 -0.13
C GLY A 103 18.25 -17.30 -1.30
N THR A 104 16.94 -17.18 -1.11
CA THR A 104 16.02 -16.55 -2.09
C THR A 104 14.83 -15.95 -1.37
N LEU A 105 14.40 -14.78 -1.83
CA LEU A 105 13.12 -14.17 -1.49
C LEU A 105 11.99 -14.84 -2.29
N ASN A 106 10.91 -15.25 -1.65
CA ASN A 106 9.68 -15.67 -2.31
C ASN A 106 8.75 -14.46 -2.37
N CYS A 107 8.56 -13.89 -3.55
CA CYS A 107 7.72 -12.70 -3.73
C CYS A 107 6.43 -13.03 -4.48
N GLY A 108 5.29 -12.68 -3.88
CA GLY A 108 3.98 -12.73 -4.52
C GLY A 108 3.78 -11.50 -5.41
N VAL A 109 3.37 -11.73 -6.66
CA VAL A 109 3.13 -10.69 -7.68
C VAL A 109 1.84 -10.98 -8.45
N SER A 110 1.44 -10.07 -9.34
CA SER A 110 0.22 -10.25 -10.15
C SER A 110 0.49 -11.18 -11.31
N GLY A 111 1.58 -10.92 -12.04
CA GLY A 111 1.92 -11.63 -13.27
C GLY A 111 1.11 -11.18 -14.49
N ALA A 112 0.06 -10.38 -14.29
CA ALA A 112 -0.81 -9.86 -15.36
C ALA A 112 -1.07 -8.34 -15.26
N ALA A 113 -0.46 -7.63 -14.32
CA ALA A 113 -0.66 -6.19 -14.15
C ALA A 113 0.38 -5.42 -14.95
N VAL A 114 0.02 -4.98 -16.15
CA VAL A 114 0.90 -4.22 -17.05
C VAL A 114 1.52 -3.02 -16.33
N ALA A 115 2.84 -2.85 -16.48
CA ALA A 115 3.71 -1.89 -15.76
C ALA A 115 3.99 -2.18 -14.27
N PHE A 116 3.19 -3.01 -13.60
CA PHE A 116 3.37 -3.36 -12.20
C PHE A 116 4.05 -4.72 -12.03
N SER A 117 3.44 -5.79 -12.53
CA SER A 117 4.07 -7.11 -12.62
C SER A 117 3.46 -7.94 -13.75
N VAL A 118 4.26 -8.28 -14.76
CA VAL A 118 3.90 -9.15 -15.88
C VAL A 118 4.85 -10.32 -15.95
N THR A 119 4.32 -11.53 -16.06
CA THR A 119 5.11 -12.74 -16.34
C THR A 119 5.22 -12.92 -17.85
N GLU A 120 6.44 -12.80 -18.35
CA GLU A 120 6.77 -12.96 -19.76
C GLU A 120 6.78 -14.43 -20.19
N ALA A 121 6.74 -14.67 -21.49
CA ALA A 121 6.72 -16.02 -22.06
C ALA A 121 7.97 -16.87 -21.72
N ASP A 122 9.09 -16.22 -21.41
CA ASP A 122 10.33 -16.88 -20.99
C ASP A 122 10.39 -17.13 -19.46
N GLY A 123 9.34 -16.74 -18.73
CA GLY A 123 9.23 -16.89 -17.29
C GLY A 123 9.83 -15.73 -16.48
N THR A 124 10.43 -14.73 -17.14
CA THR A 124 10.87 -13.51 -16.44
C THR A 124 9.67 -12.69 -15.97
N VAL A 125 9.84 -11.93 -14.88
CA VAL A 125 8.79 -11.05 -14.36
C VAL A 125 9.25 -9.60 -14.40
N THR A 126 8.53 -8.75 -15.12
CA THR A 126 8.86 -7.32 -15.32
C THR A 126 7.86 -6.42 -14.62
N GLY A 127 8.20 -5.16 -14.34
CA GLY A 127 7.30 -4.18 -13.73
C GLY A 127 7.78 -3.67 -12.37
N ILE A 128 7.22 -2.53 -11.93
CA ILE A 128 7.70 -1.84 -10.72
C ILE A 128 7.51 -2.65 -9.43
N ASP A 129 6.44 -3.43 -9.32
CA ASP A 129 6.24 -4.32 -8.17
C ASP A 129 7.28 -5.45 -8.16
N ALA A 130 7.61 -5.99 -9.33
CA ALA A 130 8.65 -7.00 -9.48
C ALA A 130 10.03 -6.42 -9.13
N ASP A 131 10.30 -5.17 -9.50
CA ASP A 131 11.55 -4.49 -9.17
C ASP A 131 11.68 -4.17 -7.68
N TYR A 132 10.58 -3.92 -6.97
CA TYR A 132 10.61 -3.81 -5.51
C TYR A 132 10.86 -5.17 -4.83
N CYS A 133 10.38 -6.28 -5.38
CA CYS A 133 10.82 -7.61 -4.90
C CYS A 133 12.33 -7.79 -5.08
N ARG A 134 12.88 -7.40 -6.24
CA ARG A 134 14.32 -7.43 -6.51
C ARG A 134 15.11 -6.50 -5.59
N ALA A 135 14.57 -5.33 -5.26
CA ALA A 135 15.17 -4.41 -4.30
C ALA A 135 15.27 -5.07 -2.91
N VAL A 136 14.21 -5.72 -2.43
CA VAL A 136 14.26 -6.43 -1.14
C VAL A 136 15.24 -7.62 -1.19
N ALA A 137 15.29 -8.36 -2.30
CA ALA A 137 16.30 -9.41 -2.49
C ALA A 137 17.73 -8.85 -2.47
N ALA A 138 17.99 -7.72 -3.13
CA ALA A 138 19.29 -7.04 -3.10
C ALA A 138 19.66 -6.55 -1.69
N ALA A 139 18.70 -6.03 -0.92
CA ALA A 139 18.92 -5.59 0.46
C ALA A 139 19.28 -6.76 1.40
N VAL A 140 18.57 -7.89 1.28
CA VAL A 140 18.72 -9.03 2.18
C VAL A 140 19.86 -9.96 1.79
N LEU A 141 20.03 -10.21 0.50
CA LEU A 141 20.90 -11.26 -0.05
C LEU A 141 22.09 -10.69 -0.84
N GLY A 142 22.12 -9.38 -1.08
CA GLY A 142 23.13 -8.72 -1.91
C GLY A 142 22.98 -8.99 -3.42
N ASP A 143 21.92 -9.68 -3.84
CA ASP A 143 21.68 -10.11 -5.22
C ASP A 143 20.20 -9.87 -5.58
N SER A 144 19.97 -8.94 -6.52
CA SER A 144 18.62 -8.60 -7.02
C SER A 144 17.93 -9.77 -7.71
N GLU A 145 18.70 -10.74 -8.22
CA GLU A 145 18.17 -11.90 -8.94
C GLU A 145 17.87 -13.09 -7.99
N ALA A 146 18.18 -12.97 -6.70
CA ALA A 146 17.87 -13.99 -5.69
C ALA A 146 16.40 -13.92 -5.24
N VAL A 147 15.48 -13.96 -6.21
CA VAL A 147 14.03 -13.86 -6.02
C VAL A 147 13.30 -14.95 -6.81
N THR A 148 12.33 -15.58 -6.18
CA THR A 148 11.37 -16.49 -6.79
C THR A 148 10.00 -15.81 -6.81
N PHE A 149 9.45 -15.62 -8.00
CA PHE A 149 8.15 -14.98 -8.18
C PHE A 149 7.02 -16.01 -8.18
N THR A 150 5.95 -15.71 -7.45
CA THR A 150 4.68 -16.45 -7.49
C THR A 150 3.58 -15.53 -8.00
N ALA A 151 3.01 -15.84 -9.17
CA ALA A 151 1.85 -15.11 -9.69
C ALA A 151 0.61 -15.53 -8.91
N LEU A 152 -0.12 -14.55 -8.36
CA LEU A 152 -1.26 -14.75 -7.48
C LEU A 152 -2.49 -14.03 -8.03
N THR A 153 -3.65 -14.69 -7.95
CA THR A 153 -4.93 -14.02 -8.22
C THR A 153 -5.27 -13.03 -7.10
N ALA A 154 -6.29 -12.19 -7.32
CA ALA A 154 -6.74 -11.25 -6.31
C ALA A 154 -7.27 -11.94 -5.05
N ALA A 155 -7.90 -13.10 -5.21
CA ALA A 155 -8.51 -13.87 -4.14
C ALA A 155 -7.48 -14.61 -3.28
N GLU A 156 -6.39 -15.11 -3.88
CA GLU A 156 -5.43 -15.98 -3.20
C GLU A 156 -4.28 -15.22 -2.52
N ARG A 157 -4.02 -13.97 -2.94
CA ARG A 157 -2.79 -13.24 -2.59
C ARG A 157 -2.54 -13.08 -1.08
N PHE A 158 -3.58 -12.86 -0.28
CA PHE A 158 -3.42 -12.67 1.16
C PHE A 158 -3.27 -14.01 1.89
N SER A 159 -3.96 -15.05 1.41
CA SER A 159 -3.76 -16.40 1.94
C SER A 159 -2.33 -16.88 1.73
N ALA A 160 -1.70 -16.58 0.58
CA ALA A 160 -0.30 -16.92 0.32
C ALA A 160 0.68 -16.26 1.31
N VAL A 161 0.38 -15.03 1.76
CA VAL A 161 1.16 -14.35 2.82
C VAL A 161 0.91 -15.03 4.18
N GLN A 162 -0.35 -15.31 4.51
CA GLN A 162 -0.73 -15.94 5.77
C GLN A 162 -0.15 -17.36 5.94
N THR A 163 -0.04 -18.11 4.85
CA THR A 163 0.52 -19.48 4.85
C THR A 163 2.05 -19.49 4.80
N GLY A 164 2.68 -18.34 4.53
CA GLY A 164 4.12 -18.24 4.29
C GLY A 164 4.57 -18.83 2.96
N ASP A 165 3.65 -19.00 2.00
CA ASP A 165 4.01 -19.38 0.62
C ASP A 165 4.83 -18.28 -0.06
N VAL A 166 4.60 -17.02 0.33
CA VAL A 166 5.41 -15.86 -0.03
C VAL A 166 5.83 -15.09 1.21
N ASP A 167 7.05 -14.54 1.21
CA ASP A 167 7.61 -13.72 2.29
C ASP A 167 7.12 -12.27 2.20
N LEU A 168 6.85 -11.82 0.97
CA LEU A 168 6.46 -10.46 0.62
C LEU A 168 5.47 -10.51 -0.54
N LEU A 169 4.44 -9.67 -0.49
CA LEU A 169 3.51 -9.45 -1.59
C LEU A 169 3.69 -8.03 -2.14
N MET A 170 4.20 -7.94 -3.37
CA MET A 170 4.23 -6.73 -4.19
C MET A 170 3.28 -6.93 -5.36
N ARG A 171 2.01 -6.57 -5.18
CA ARG A 171 0.93 -6.91 -6.14
C ARG A 171 -0.17 -5.87 -6.15
N ASN A 172 0.14 -4.64 -6.55
CA ASN A 172 -0.80 -3.53 -6.70
C ASN A 172 -1.95 -3.58 -5.67
N SER A 173 -1.58 -3.71 -4.38
CA SER A 173 -2.50 -4.08 -3.31
C SER A 173 -2.76 -2.90 -2.39
N THR A 174 -4.00 -2.45 -2.37
CA THR A 174 -4.42 -1.31 -1.55
C THR A 174 -4.33 -1.58 -0.05
N TRP A 175 -3.75 -0.66 0.69
CA TRP A 175 -3.88 -0.61 2.14
C TRP A 175 -5.29 -0.17 2.55
N THR A 176 -6.04 -1.07 3.18
CA THR A 176 -7.34 -0.77 3.78
C THR A 176 -7.35 -1.19 5.25
N GLN A 177 -8.23 -0.57 6.04
CA GLN A 177 -8.41 -0.95 7.45
C GLN A 177 -8.75 -2.43 7.61
N SER A 178 -9.64 -2.99 6.78
CA SER A 178 -10.03 -4.40 6.89
C SER A 178 -8.88 -5.35 6.58
N ARG A 179 -8.02 -5.02 5.61
CA ARG A 179 -6.82 -5.81 5.30
C ARG A 179 -5.78 -5.77 6.43
N ASP A 180 -5.64 -4.60 7.04
CA ASP A 180 -4.72 -4.31 8.15
C ASP A 180 -5.21 -4.81 9.54
N THR A 181 -6.44 -5.31 9.62
CA THR A 181 -7.02 -5.76 10.89
C THR A 181 -7.56 -7.18 10.79
N GLU A 182 -8.64 -7.38 10.04
CA GLU A 182 -9.33 -8.67 9.95
C GLU A 182 -8.56 -9.70 9.11
N VAL A 183 -7.95 -9.27 8.01
CA VAL A 183 -7.14 -10.16 7.16
C VAL A 183 -5.77 -10.44 7.79
N GLY A 184 -5.32 -9.59 8.73
CA GLY A 184 -4.08 -9.81 9.48
C GLY A 184 -2.81 -9.55 8.66
N MET A 185 -2.83 -8.54 7.80
CA MET A 185 -1.66 -8.08 7.03
C MET A 185 -1.08 -6.82 7.65
N ASP A 186 0.24 -6.63 7.52
CA ASP A 186 0.88 -5.32 7.70
C ASP A 186 1.24 -4.75 6.32
N PHE A 187 1.32 -3.42 6.23
CA PHE A 187 1.61 -2.70 5.00
C PHE A 187 2.84 -1.80 5.15
N GLY A 188 3.66 -1.79 4.11
CA GLY A 188 4.80 -0.89 3.99
C GLY A 188 4.46 0.46 3.36
N PRO A 189 5.47 1.28 3.03
CA PRO A 189 5.27 2.57 2.39
C PRO A 189 4.58 2.42 1.05
N THR A 190 3.65 3.33 0.74
CA THR A 190 2.96 3.35 -0.56
C THR A 190 3.96 3.58 -1.69
N THR A 191 4.12 2.58 -2.56
CA THR A 191 5.00 2.64 -3.74
C THR A 191 4.28 3.20 -4.96
N TYR A 192 2.93 3.22 -4.95
CA TYR A 192 2.13 3.88 -5.96
C TYR A 192 0.78 4.33 -5.38
N TYR A 193 0.52 5.64 -5.39
CA TYR A 193 -0.77 6.22 -5.05
C TYR A 193 -1.68 6.18 -6.28
N ASP A 194 -2.75 5.38 -6.21
CA ASP A 194 -3.74 5.26 -7.26
C ASP A 194 -5.16 5.61 -6.78
N GLY A 195 -6.12 5.47 -7.69
CA GLY A 195 -7.53 5.39 -7.37
C GLY A 195 -8.28 4.65 -8.46
N GLN A 196 -9.42 4.07 -8.10
CA GLN A 196 -10.26 3.36 -9.06
C GLN A 196 -10.85 4.30 -10.12
N GLN A 197 -10.84 3.84 -11.37
CA GLN A 197 -11.53 4.45 -12.49
C GLN A 197 -12.26 3.38 -13.31
N LEU A 198 -12.96 3.81 -14.35
CA LEU A 198 -13.70 3.00 -15.28
C LEU A 198 -13.09 3.19 -16.67
N MET A 199 -13.17 2.17 -17.52
CA MET A 199 -12.80 2.24 -18.93
C MET A 199 -13.93 1.70 -19.80
N ALA A 200 -14.26 2.46 -20.85
CA ALA A 200 -15.27 2.08 -21.85
C ALA A 200 -14.79 2.43 -23.26
N ARG A 201 -15.55 2.01 -24.28
CA ARG A 201 -15.28 2.36 -25.68
C ARG A 201 -15.92 3.72 -25.99
N GLU A 202 -15.16 4.60 -26.67
CA GLU A 202 -15.70 5.88 -27.14
C GLU A 202 -16.87 5.67 -28.14
N ALA A 203 -16.83 4.57 -28.90
CA ALA A 203 -17.90 4.19 -29.83
C ALA A 203 -19.26 3.94 -29.15
N ASP A 204 -19.27 3.63 -27.85
CA ASP A 204 -20.48 3.45 -27.05
C ASP A 204 -21.01 4.78 -26.48
N GLY A 205 -20.37 5.90 -26.81
CA GLY A 205 -20.78 7.26 -26.44
C GLY A 205 -20.09 7.83 -25.21
N PHE A 206 -19.18 7.07 -24.59
CA PHE A 206 -18.40 7.55 -23.43
C PHE A 206 -17.29 8.50 -23.83
N THR A 207 -16.93 9.39 -22.91
CA THR A 207 -15.78 10.28 -23.06
C THR A 207 -14.92 10.25 -21.78
N GLY A 208 -13.72 10.81 -21.83
CA GLY A 208 -12.91 11.00 -20.60
C GLY A 208 -13.51 12.01 -19.60
N GLN A 209 -14.68 12.60 -19.90
CA GLN A 209 -15.45 13.46 -19.01
C GLN A 209 -16.77 12.81 -18.57
N SER A 210 -17.01 11.55 -18.96
CA SER A 210 -18.18 10.82 -18.50
C SER A 210 -18.10 10.58 -17.00
N GLU A 211 -19.26 10.60 -16.35
CA GLU A 211 -19.41 10.36 -14.92
C GLU A 211 -19.94 8.94 -14.64
N VAL A 212 -19.78 8.45 -13.42
CA VAL A 212 -20.26 7.11 -13.04
C VAL A 212 -21.78 6.98 -13.17
N SER A 213 -22.54 8.07 -13.03
CA SER A 213 -23.99 8.02 -13.26
C SER A 213 -24.40 7.67 -14.69
N GLU A 214 -23.49 7.79 -15.66
CA GLU A 214 -23.75 7.48 -17.07
C GLU A 214 -23.69 5.97 -17.39
N ILE A 215 -23.23 5.13 -16.47
CA ILE A 215 -23.19 3.67 -16.65
C ILE A 215 -24.47 2.97 -16.15
N ASP A 216 -25.56 3.70 -15.94
CA ASP A 216 -26.84 3.13 -15.54
C ASP A 216 -27.36 2.13 -16.60
N GLY A 217 -27.66 0.92 -16.15
CA GLY A 217 -28.05 -0.23 -16.96
C GLY A 217 -26.90 -1.00 -17.62
N ALA A 218 -25.64 -0.56 -17.47
CA ALA A 218 -24.50 -1.18 -18.11
C ALA A 218 -24.07 -2.51 -17.48
N VAL A 219 -23.43 -3.36 -18.27
CA VAL A 219 -22.67 -4.52 -17.79
C VAL A 219 -21.25 -4.07 -17.44
N VAL A 220 -20.94 -4.11 -16.15
CA VAL A 220 -19.63 -3.73 -15.59
C VAL A 220 -18.86 -4.99 -15.23
N CYS A 221 -17.60 -5.07 -15.64
CA CYS A 221 -16.73 -6.20 -15.31
C CYS A 221 -15.51 -5.79 -14.49
N THR A 222 -15.14 -6.63 -13.52
CA THR A 222 -13.98 -6.42 -12.64
C THR A 222 -13.49 -7.74 -12.05
N ASN A 223 -12.44 -7.72 -11.24
CA ASN A 223 -11.95 -8.90 -10.54
C ASN A 223 -12.69 -9.15 -9.23
N ALA A 224 -12.98 -10.42 -8.95
CA ALA A 224 -13.52 -10.84 -7.66
C ALA A 224 -12.50 -10.61 -6.51
N GLY A 225 -12.99 -10.28 -5.32
CA GLY A 225 -12.15 -10.13 -4.12
C GLY A 225 -11.28 -8.86 -4.13
N THR A 226 -11.75 -7.80 -4.78
CA THR A 226 -11.04 -6.52 -4.89
C THR A 226 -11.78 -5.40 -4.16
N THR A 227 -11.04 -4.35 -3.79
CA THR A 227 -11.65 -3.08 -3.36
C THR A 227 -12.54 -2.54 -4.48
N THR A 228 -12.11 -2.70 -5.72
CA THR A 228 -12.81 -2.31 -6.94
C THR A 228 -14.25 -2.83 -7.02
N GLU A 229 -14.45 -4.12 -6.75
CA GLU A 229 -15.76 -4.78 -6.71
C GLU A 229 -16.69 -4.15 -5.67
N THR A 230 -16.17 -3.92 -4.45
CA THR A 230 -16.94 -3.32 -3.35
C THR A 230 -17.28 -1.86 -3.65
N ASN A 231 -16.29 -1.06 -4.02
CA ASN A 231 -16.41 0.37 -4.28
C ASN A 231 -17.46 0.68 -5.38
N ILE A 232 -17.43 -0.05 -6.50
CA ILE A 232 -18.37 0.23 -7.60
C ILE A 232 -19.80 -0.16 -7.24
N SER A 233 -19.97 -1.23 -6.47
CA SER A 233 -21.28 -1.69 -5.98
C SER A 233 -21.89 -0.68 -5.01
N GLU A 234 -21.09 -0.18 -4.07
CA GLU A 234 -21.52 0.84 -3.11
C GLU A 234 -21.85 2.17 -3.79
N LEU A 235 -20.99 2.62 -4.71
CA LEU A 235 -21.20 3.87 -5.44
C LEU A 235 -22.44 3.81 -6.32
N ALA A 236 -22.70 2.68 -7.01
CA ALA A 236 -23.93 2.49 -7.78
C ALA A 236 -25.17 2.64 -6.89
N GLY A 237 -25.14 2.03 -5.70
CA GLY A 237 -26.21 2.17 -4.71
C GLY A 237 -26.40 3.61 -4.20
N GLN A 238 -25.31 4.34 -3.96
CA GLN A 238 -25.35 5.75 -3.52
C GLN A 238 -25.93 6.67 -4.60
N LEU A 239 -25.61 6.40 -5.88
CA LEU A 239 -26.10 7.16 -7.03
C LEU A 239 -27.52 6.75 -7.45
N GLY A 240 -28.04 5.63 -6.93
CA GLY A 240 -29.36 5.11 -7.30
C GLY A 240 -29.40 4.54 -8.73
N ILE A 241 -28.26 4.15 -9.29
CA ILE A 241 -28.16 3.52 -10.61
C ILE A 241 -28.12 1.99 -10.47
N THR A 242 -28.52 1.29 -11.53
CA THR A 242 -28.50 -0.18 -11.57
C THR A 242 -27.42 -0.64 -12.54
N ILE A 243 -26.48 -1.46 -12.10
CA ILE A 243 -25.47 -2.09 -12.97
C ILE A 243 -25.60 -3.61 -12.92
N THR A 244 -25.21 -4.29 -14.00
CA THR A 244 -24.98 -5.74 -13.98
C THR A 244 -23.49 -5.96 -13.73
N LEU A 245 -23.12 -6.31 -12.50
CA LEU A 245 -21.72 -6.56 -12.15
C LEU A 245 -21.34 -8.03 -12.42
N ASN A 246 -20.36 -8.23 -13.29
CA ASN A 246 -19.76 -9.54 -13.55
C ASN A 246 -18.33 -9.56 -13.01
N THR A 247 -18.01 -10.55 -12.20
CA THR A 247 -16.68 -10.70 -11.60
C THR A 247 -15.94 -11.90 -12.16
N PHE A 248 -14.63 -11.76 -12.31
CA PHE A 248 -13.73 -12.77 -12.83
C PHE A 248 -12.54 -12.95 -11.88
N GLU A 249 -11.98 -14.16 -11.80
CA GLU A 249 -10.77 -14.39 -11.00
C GLU A 249 -9.53 -13.83 -11.72
N ASP A 250 -9.46 -14.04 -13.04
CA ASP A 250 -8.37 -13.59 -13.90
C ASP A 250 -8.68 -12.24 -14.55
N TYR A 251 -7.74 -11.30 -14.49
CA TYR A 251 -7.91 -9.99 -15.09
C TYR A 251 -7.83 -10.01 -16.61
N ASP A 252 -7.09 -10.95 -17.22
CA ASP A 252 -7.08 -11.11 -18.67
C ASP A 252 -8.50 -11.43 -19.19
N GLN A 253 -9.27 -12.22 -18.44
CA GLN A 253 -10.67 -12.52 -18.77
C GLN A 253 -11.59 -11.30 -18.70
N VAL A 254 -11.34 -10.37 -17.76
CA VAL A 254 -12.08 -9.09 -17.67
C VAL A 254 -11.85 -8.28 -18.94
N VAL A 255 -10.59 -8.15 -19.36
CA VAL A 255 -10.20 -7.37 -20.54
C VAL A 255 -10.70 -8.05 -21.83
N ASP A 256 -10.60 -9.37 -21.93
CA ASP A 256 -11.13 -10.12 -23.08
C ASP A 256 -12.65 -9.98 -23.20
N ALA A 257 -13.38 -10.07 -22.08
CA ALA A 257 -14.83 -9.89 -22.06
C ALA A 257 -15.22 -8.46 -22.49
N PHE A 258 -14.41 -7.45 -22.13
CA PHE A 258 -14.56 -6.08 -22.62
C PHE A 258 -14.29 -5.96 -24.12
N ILE A 259 -13.18 -6.49 -24.63
CA ILE A 259 -12.85 -6.47 -26.06
C ILE A 259 -13.97 -7.15 -26.88
N GLN A 260 -14.54 -8.24 -26.36
CA GLN A 260 -15.61 -8.99 -27.03
C GLN A 260 -17.00 -8.34 -26.92
N GLY A 261 -17.13 -7.23 -26.18
CA GLY A 261 -18.42 -6.57 -25.94
C GLY A 261 -19.36 -7.35 -25.02
N THR A 262 -18.85 -8.33 -24.27
CA THR A 262 -19.59 -8.97 -23.16
C THR A 262 -19.76 -7.99 -21.99
N CYS A 263 -18.78 -7.11 -21.80
CA CYS A 263 -18.80 -6.02 -20.84
C CYS A 263 -18.86 -4.68 -21.57
N ASP A 264 -19.76 -3.80 -21.12
CA ASP A 264 -19.85 -2.43 -21.60
C ASP A 264 -18.71 -1.58 -21.02
N VAL A 265 -18.38 -1.84 -19.75
CA VAL A 265 -17.40 -1.10 -18.97
C VAL A 265 -16.55 -2.06 -18.16
N ILE A 266 -15.27 -1.77 -18.00
CA ILE A 266 -14.43 -2.41 -16.98
C ILE A 266 -13.96 -1.40 -15.94
N THR A 267 -13.68 -1.87 -14.74
CA THR A 267 -13.18 -1.02 -13.66
C THR A 267 -12.07 -1.72 -12.88
N THR A 268 -11.04 -0.93 -12.53
CA THR A 268 -9.90 -1.24 -11.66
C THR A 268 -9.19 0.08 -11.33
N ASP A 269 -8.08 0.02 -10.61
CA ASP A 269 -7.19 1.17 -10.39
C ASP A 269 -6.77 1.81 -11.73
N GLY A 270 -6.74 3.15 -11.77
CA GLY A 270 -6.56 3.91 -13.02
C GLY A 270 -5.27 3.55 -13.75
N SER A 271 -4.19 3.27 -13.01
CA SER A 271 -2.92 2.83 -13.59
C SER A 271 -3.03 1.49 -14.33
N GLY A 272 -3.81 0.54 -13.79
CA GLY A 272 -4.07 -0.74 -14.43
C GLY A 272 -4.84 -0.59 -15.74
N LEU A 273 -5.80 0.34 -15.79
CA LEU A 273 -6.53 0.67 -17.01
C LEU A 273 -5.61 1.31 -18.06
N VAL A 274 -4.74 2.24 -17.65
CA VAL A 274 -3.74 2.86 -18.54
C VAL A 274 -2.82 1.80 -19.12
N GLY A 275 -2.29 0.91 -18.30
CA GLY A 275 -1.45 -0.20 -18.73
C GLY A 275 -2.13 -1.08 -19.77
N ARG A 276 -3.36 -1.54 -19.50
CA ARG A 276 -4.13 -2.38 -20.44
C ARG A 276 -4.46 -1.65 -21.74
N LYS A 277 -4.89 -0.40 -21.65
CA LYS A 277 -5.13 0.43 -22.83
C LYS A 277 -3.89 0.55 -23.71
N ALA A 278 -2.71 0.75 -23.12
CA ALA A 278 -1.46 0.91 -23.85
C ALA A 278 -1.08 -0.34 -24.67
N VAL A 279 -1.41 -1.54 -24.20
CA VAL A 279 -0.97 -2.81 -24.83
C VAL A 279 -2.05 -3.54 -25.62
N GLN A 280 -3.33 -3.35 -25.29
CA GLN A 280 -4.44 -4.18 -25.80
C GLN A 280 -5.54 -3.40 -26.54
N GLN A 281 -5.50 -2.06 -26.59
CA GLN A 281 -6.48 -1.30 -27.37
C GLN A 281 -6.37 -1.65 -28.86
N PRO A 282 -7.45 -2.13 -29.52
CA PRO A 282 -7.44 -2.45 -30.93
C PRO A 282 -7.12 -1.25 -31.82
N GLU A 283 -6.43 -1.51 -32.93
CA GLU A 283 -6.19 -0.47 -33.94
C GLU A 283 -7.52 0.02 -34.52
N GLY A 284 -7.73 1.34 -34.53
CA GLY A 284 -8.96 1.97 -35.03
C GLY A 284 -10.07 2.10 -33.99
N GLU A 285 -9.87 1.58 -32.78
CA GLU A 285 -10.73 1.85 -31.63
C GLU A 285 -10.09 2.89 -30.70
N ASN A 286 -10.92 3.52 -29.87
CA ASN A 286 -10.48 4.39 -28.79
C ASN A 286 -11.19 4.00 -27.51
N TRP A 287 -10.41 3.65 -26.49
CA TRP A 287 -10.92 3.40 -25.15
C TRP A 287 -10.73 4.65 -24.31
N VAL A 288 -11.70 5.00 -23.49
CA VAL A 288 -11.69 6.18 -22.63
C VAL A 288 -11.69 5.75 -21.18
N ILE A 289 -10.85 6.38 -20.36
CA ILE A 289 -10.79 6.18 -18.92
C ILE A 289 -11.48 7.37 -18.25
N PHE A 290 -12.40 7.09 -17.32
CA PHE A 290 -13.27 8.08 -16.68
C PHE A 290 -13.74 7.60 -15.29
N PRO A 291 -14.28 8.48 -14.44
CA PRO A 291 -14.26 9.94 -14.54
C PRO A 291 -12.83 10.48 -14.46
N ALA A 292 -12.65 11.78 -14.75
CA ALA A 292 -11.31 12.40 -14.75
C ALA A 292 -10.60 12.33 -13.38
N SER A 293 -11.36 12.31 -12.29
CA SER A 293 -10.86 12.07 -10.94
C SER A 293 -11.23 10.65 -10.49
N PRO A 294 -10.34 9.89 -9.86
CA PRO A 294 -10.67 8.56 -9.36
C PRO A 294 -11.81 8.56 -8.33
N ILE A 295 -12.55 7.45 -8.29
CA ILE A 295 -13.74 7.28 -7.42
C ILE A 295 -13.39 6.72 -6.04
N SER A 296 -12.15 6.28 -5.85
CA SER A 296 -11.63 5.76 -4.59
C SER A 296 -10.19 6.20 -4.36
N LYS A 297 -9.66 5.89 -3.16
CA LYS A 297 -8.24 6.02 -2.83
C LYS A 297 -7.63 4.63 -2.77
N GLU A 298 -6.61 4.38 -3.55
CA GLU A 298 -5.97 3.07 -3.65
C GLU A 298 -4.44 3.22 -3.43
N PRO A 299 -3.97 3.45 -2.18
CA PRO A 299 -2.55 3.45 -1.86
C PRO A 299 -1.98 2.02 -1.97
N LEU A 300 -1.24 1.75 -3.03
CA LEU A 300 -0.64 0.46 -3.32
C LEU A 300 0.73 0.36 -2.67
N GLY A 301 1.03 -0.75 -2.00
CA GLY A 301 2.32 -0.92 -1.35
C GLY A 301 2.67 -2.37 -1.02
N PRO A 302 3.85 -2.55 -0.39
CA PRO A 302 4.29 -3.84 0.14
C PRO A 302 3.29 -4.37 1.16
N VAL A 303 3.01 -5.67 1.10
CA VAL A 303 2.18 -6.37 2.08
C VAL A 303 2.96 -7.56 2.63
N TYR A 304 2.97 -7.72 3.94
CA TYR A 304 3.66 -8.81 4.62
C TYR A 304 2.86 -9.27 5.85
N ALA A 305 3.24 -10.41 6.42
CA ALA A 305 2.55 -10.97 7.58
C ALA A 305 2.71 -10.06 8.81
N GLN A 306 1.68 -9.97 9.63
CA GLN A 306 1.71 -9.18 10.86
C GLN A 306 2.70 -9.74 11.89
N ASN A 307 3.13 -8.84 12.78
CA ASN A 307 3.92 -9.15 13.98
C ASN A 307 5.36 -9.62 13.73
N ASP A 308 5.95 -9.27 12.58
CA ASP A 308 7.39 -9.37 12.34
C ASP A 308 7.98 -7.97 12.12
N SER A 309 8.28 -7.27 13.21
CA SER A 309 8.79 -5.88 13.14
C SER A 309 10.15 -5.78 12.46
N GLN A 310 11.00 -6.80 12.58
CA GLN A 310 12.29 -6.80 11.90
C GLN A 310 12.09 -6.91 10.39
N TRP A 311 11.21 -7.79 9.94
CA TRP A 311 10.86 -7.88 8.53
C TRP A 311 10.21 -6.60 8.01
N ALA A 312 9.33 -5.98 8.80
CA ALA A 312 8.74 -4.70 8.48
C ALA A 312 9.82 -3.61 8.29
N ASP A 313 10.82 -3.53 9.19
CA ASP A 313 11.92 -2.59 9.06
C ASP A 313 12.71 -2.82 7.76
N VAL A 314 13.03 -4.08 7.43
CA VAL A 314 13.74 -4.45 6.19
C VAL A 314 12.97 -4.00 4.95
N VAL A 315 11.69 -4.35 4.85
CA VAL A 315 10.85 -4.01 3.69
C VAL A 315 10.68 -2.49 3.59
N ASN A 316 10.36 -1.83 4.71
CA ASN A 316 10.05 -0.40 4.72
C ASN A 316 11.28 0.44 4.38
N TRP A 317 12.44 0.14 4.99
CA TRP A 317 13.67 0.87 4.71
C TRP A 317 14.25 0.57 3.33
N THR A 318 13.95 -0.58 2.73
CA THR A 318 14.25 -0.82 1.30
C THR A 318 13.48 0.16 0.41
N VAL A 319 12.18 0.34 0.63
CA VAL A 319 11.37 1.30 -0.14
C VAL A 319 11.81 2.73 0.16
N TYR A 320 12.01 3.09 1.42
CA TYR A 320 12.46 4.43 1.77
C TYR A 320 13.86 4.74 1.23
N ALA A 321 14.76 3.76 1.10
CA ALA A 321 16.06 3.98 0.49
C ALA A 321 15.94 4.44 -0.98
N THR A 322 15.03 3.88 -1.76
CA THR A 322 14.81 4.31 -3.16
C THR A 322 14.21 5.73 -3.23
N PHE A 323 13.35 6.08 -2.28
CA PHE A 323 12.77 7.43 -2.16
C PHE A 323 13.81 8.47 -1.73
N ILE A 324 14.63 8.17 -0.72
CA ILE A 324 15.67 9.07 -0.23
C ILE A 324 16.74 9.26 -1.32
N ALA A 325 17.18 8.20 -1.98
CA ALA A 325 18.14 8.31 -3.07
C ALA A 325 17.62 9.22 -4.19
N ASP A 326 16.34 9.08 -4.55
CA ASP A 326 15.69 9.93 -5.53
C ASP A 326 15.58 11.39 -5.07
N GLU A 327 15.23 11.64 -3.80
CA GLU A 327 15.18 12.99 -3.22
C GLU A 327 16.54 13.71 -3.29
N TYR A 328 17.63 12.97 -3.08
CA TYR A 328 18.99 13.49 -3.17
C TYR A 328 19.56 13.49 -4.60
N GLY A 329 18.81 12.98 -5.58
CA GLY A 329 19.26 12.82 -6.96
C GLY A 329 20.40 11.82 -7.15
N VAL A 330 20.55 10.87 -6.22
CA VAL A 330 21.52 9.76 -6.30
C VAL A 330 20.94 8.67 -7.17
N THR A 331 21.59 8.37 -8.28
CA THR A 331 21.23 7.26 -9.17
C THR A 331 22.09 6.02 -8.91
N SER A 332 21.75 4.92 -9.57
CA SER A 332 22.62 3.73 -9.64
C SER A 332 24.06 4.05 -10.06
N ALA A 333 24.27 5.08 -10.89
CA ALA A 333 25.59 5.51 -11.34
C ALA A 333 26.37 6.36 -10.31
N ASP A 334 25.70 6.93 -9.31
CA ASP A 334 26.29 7.84 -8.31
C ASP A 334 26.52 7.19 -6.95
N VAL A 335 26.10 5.92 -6.77
CA VAL A 335 26.07 5.21 -5.49
C VAL A 335 27.44 5.14 -4.79
N ASP A 336 28.53 5.01 -5.55
CA ASP A 336 29.91 5.04 -5.01
C ASP A 336 30.27 6.40 -4.43
N ALA A 337 29.84 7.49 -5.08
CA ALA A 337 30.05 8.84 -4.61
C ALA A 337 29.20 9.15 -3.37
N ALA A 338 27.97 8.62 -3.32
CA ALA A 338 27.13 8.67 -2.13
C ALA A 338 27.79 7.98 -0.93
N LEU A 339 28.34 6.77 -1.11
CA LEU A 339 29.11 6.06 -0.08
C LEU A 339 30.39 6.82 0.35
N ALA A 340 31.05 7.50 -0.59
CA ALA A 340 32.21 8.35 -0.31
C ALA A 340 31.86 9.64 0.48
N GLY A 341 30.58 9.97 0.60
CA GLY A 341 30.07 11.13 1.35
C GLY A 341 29.84 12.38 0.50
N ASP A 342 29.88 12.29 -0.83
CA ASP A 342 29.70 13.43 -1.73
C ASP A 342 28.26 14.00 -1.69
N PHE A 343 27.31 13.21 -1.19
CA PHE A 343 25.89 13.56 -1.05
C PHE A 343 25.48 13.84 0.41
N GLY A 344 26.46 14.01 1.29
CA GLY A 344 26.23 14.32 2.71
C GLY A 344 26.08 13.10 3.61
N PRO A 345 26.02 13.33 4.93
CA PRO A 345 26.16 12.28 5.95
C PRO A 345 24.97 11.32 6.02
N GLU A 346 23.76 11.75 5.64
CA GLU A 346 22.60 10.87 5.55
C GLU A 346 22.81 9.83 4.45
N MET A 347 23.17 10.27 3.23
CA MET A 347 23.43 9.34 2.13
C MET A 347 24.62 8.44 2.39
N GLN A 348 25.71 8.96 2.95
CA GLN A 348 26.85 8.13 3.33
C GLN A 348 26.44 7.00 4.26
N ARG A 349 25.63 7.30 5.28
CA ARG A 349 25.14 6.34 6.25
C ARG A 349 24.14 5.35 5.66
N LEU A 350 23.23 5.83 4.81
CA LEU A 350 22.28 4.99 4.10
C LEU A 350 22.99 3.98 3.18
N MET A 351 24.13 4.35 2.59
CA MET A 351 24.91 3.46 1.71
C MET A 351 25.88 2.53 2.46
N GLY A 352 25.89 2.53 3.80
CA GLY A 352 26.76 1.65 4.60
C GLY A 352 28.10 2.26 5.02
N GLY A 353 28.22 3.58 4.94
CA GLY A 353 29.38 4.33 5.41
C GLY A 353 29.36 4.61 6.92
N GLU A 354 29.95 5.73 7.34
CA GLU A 354 30.06 6.07 8.77
C GLU A 354 28.67 6.20 9.44
N GLY A 355 28.48 5.48 10.55
CA GLY A 355 27.26 5.50 11.33
C GLY A 355 26.11 4.64 10.80
N GLU A 356 26.38 3.74 9.85
CA GLU A 356 25.41 2.78 9.27
C GLU A 356 24.49 2.15 10.33
N LEU A 357 23.23 1.90 9.94
CA LEU A 357 22.17 1.35 10.79
C LEU A 357 21.64 -0.01 10.28
N GLN A 358 22.08 -0.43 9.11
CA GLN A 358 21.64 -1.63 8.40
C GLN A 358 21.98 -2.88 9.23
N SER A 359 23.15 -2.89 9.87
CA SER A 359 23.55 -4.00 10.75
C SER A 359 22.64 -4.18 11.96
N VAL A 360 22.03 -3.09 12.46
CA VAL A 360 21.07 -3.14 13.58
C VAL A 360 19.75 -3.78 13.15
N MET A 361 19.37 -3.68 11.88
CA MET A 361 18.21 -4.35 11.30
C MET A 361 18.48 -5.83 10.97
N GLY A 362 19.71 -6.32 11.15
CA GLY A 362 20.12 -7.68 10.78
C GLY A 362 20.52 -7.82 9.30
N LEU A 363 20.73 -6.70 8.60
CA LEU A 363 21.21 -6.68 7.21
C LEU A 363 22.73 -6.48 7.15
N SER A 364 23.30 -6.66 5.95
CA SER A 364 24.69 -6.24 5.71
C SER A 364 24.80 -4.71 5.73
N PRO A 365 25.96 -4.13 6.11
CA PRO A 365 26.14 -2.67 6.10
C PRO A 365 25.86 -2.04 4.73
N ASP A 366 26.17 -2.75 3.64
CA ASP A 366 26.00 -2.33 2.26
C ASP A 366 24.61 -2.65 1.68
N ALA A 367 23.64 -3.08 2.48
CA ALA A 367 22.32 -3.52 2.00
C ALA A 367 21.65 -2.53 1.05
N PHE A 368 21.53 -1.25 1.43
CA PHE A 368 20.90 -0.25 0.55
C PHE A 368 21.84 0.29 -0.53
N TYR A 369 23.16 0.14 -0.39
CA TYR A 369 24.07 0.30 -1.52
C TYR A 369 23.77 -0.75 -2.59
N ASN A 370 23.54 -2.00 -2.21
CA ASN A 370 23.18 -3.07 -3.14
C ASN A 370 21.84 -2.78 -3.82
N VAL A 371 20.85 -2.26 -3.09
CA VAL A 371 19.57 -1.82 -3.68
C VAL A 371 19.80 -0.76 -4.77
N ILE A 372 20.43 0.36 -4.43
CA ILE A 372 20.57 1.48 -5.37
C ILE A 372 21.51 1.13 -6.53
N SER A 373 22.59 0.38 -6.28
CA SER A 373 23.52 -0.03 -7.34
C SER A 373 22.90 -0.99 -8.37
N GLN A 374 21.98 -1.87 -7.95
CA GLN A 374 21.38 -2.89 -8.82
C GLN A 374 20.04 -2.45 -9.41
N MET A 375 19.22 -1.74 -8.63
CA MET A 375 17.84 -1.37 -9.00
C MET A 375 17.65 0.12 -9.28
N GLY A 376 18.56 0.97 -8.79
CA GLY A 376 18.44 2.42 -8.87
C GLY A 376 17.49 3.02 -7.83
N ASN A 377 17.27 4.32 -7.97
CA ASN A 377 16.33 5.07 -7.14
C ASN A 377 14.88 4.98 -7.66
N TYR A 378 13.94 5.60 -6.96
CA TYR A 378 12.53 5.52 -7.33
C TYR A 378 12.18 6.14 -8.69
N GLN A 379 12.90 7.19 -9.15
CA GLN A 379 12.72 7.73 -10.50
C GLN A 379 13.20 6.74 -11.57
N GLU A 380 14.33 6.06 -11.34
CA GLU A 380 14.82 5.02 -12.26
C GLU A 380 13.81 3.86 -12.37
N LEU A 381 13.26 3.42 -11.24
CA LEU A 381 12.20 2.40 -11.21
C LEU A 381 10.93 2.86 -11.94
N TRP A 382 10.52 4.13 -11.75
CA TRP A 382 9.38 4.72 -12.44
C TRP A 382 9.60 4.75 -13.96
N ASP A 383 10.76 5.25 -14.40
CA ASP A 383 11.06 5.42 -15.82
C ASP A 383 11.21 4.10 -16.57
N ALA A 384 11.70 3.06 -15.90
CA ALA A 384 11.81 1.74 -16.47
C ALA A 384 10.43 1.10 -16.72
N ASN A 385 9.43 1.38 -15.88
CA ASN A 385 8.20 0.58 -15.82
C ASN A 385 6.92 1.35 -16.15
N LEU A 386 6.74 2.55 -15.59
CA LEU A 386 5.48 3.29 -15.62
C LEU A 386 5.45 4.35 -16.75
N THR A 387 6.56 5.05 -16.97
CA THR A 387 6.70 6.00 -18.10
C THR A 387 6.38 5.35 -19.46
N PRO A 388 6.81 4.11 -19.79
CA PRO A 388 6.53 3.48 -21.08
C PRO A 388 5.05 3.27 -21.40
N VAL A 389 4.20 3.15 -20.38
CA VAL A 389 2.74 3.01 -20.56
C VAL A 389 2.00 4.36 -20.51
N GLY A 390 2.74 5.46 -20.35
CA GLY A 390 2.19 6.82 -20.34
C GLY A 390 1.71 7.30 -18.97
N LEU A 391 2.22 6.70 -17.89
CA LEU A 391 1.99 7.22 -16.53
C LEU A 391 3.03 8.28 -16.20
N ASP A 392 2.55 9.51 -16.03
CA ASP A 392 3.38 10.67 -15.68
C ASP A 392 3.53 10.80 -14.17
N ARG A 393 4.77 10.89 -13.70
CA ARG A 393 5.05 11.14 -12.27
C ARG A 393 4.82 12.59 -11.89
N ALA A 394 5.31 13.52 -12.70
CA ALA A 394 5.27 14.95 -12.42
C ALA A 394 3.83 15.46 -12.33
N GLY A 395 3.51 16.18 -11.26
CA GLY A 395 2.15 16.69 -11.01
C GLY A 395 1.13 15.62 -10.56
N SER A 396 1.56 14.38 -10.33
CA SER A 396 0.75 13.33 -9.73
C SER A 396 1.00 13.23 -8.22
N PHE A 397 0.18 12.42 -7.53
CA PHE A 397 0.45 12.05 -6.13
C PHE A 397 1.76 11.27 -5.94
N ASN A 398 2.31 10.68 -7.01
CA ASN A 398 3.56 9.93 -6.99
C ASN A 398 4.81 10.80 -7.20
N ALA A 399 4.65 12.11 -7.41
CA ALA A 399 5.77 13.04 -7.38
C ALA A 399 6.43 13.08 -5.98
N GLN A 400 7.68 13.55 -5.92
CA GLN A 400 8.33 13.80 -4.64
C GLN A 400 7.53 14.83 -3.83
N TRP A 401 7.61 14.73 -2.49
CA TRP A 401 6.96 15.69 -1.59
C TRP A 401 7.44 17.13 -1.81
N THR A 402 8.70 17.31 -2.22
CA THR A 402 9.31 18.59 -2.58
C THR A 402 8.70 19.22 -3.84
N ASP A 403 8.10 18.39 -4.70
CA ASP A 403 7.39 18.77 -5.93
C ASP A 403 5.86 18.76 -5.76
N GLY A 404 5.37 18.65 -4.52
CA GLY A 404 3.94 18.70 -4.18
C GLY A 404 3.22 17.35 -4.27
N GLY A 405 3.94 16.23 -4.45
CA GLY A 405 3.38 14.88 -4.35
C GLY A 405 3.35 14.34 -2.92
N LEU A 406 3.13 13.03 -2.79
CA LEU A 406 2.97 12.32 -1.51
C LEU A 406 4.13 11.38 -1.20
N VAL A 407 5.08 11.19 -2.12
CA VAL A 407 6.25 10.35 -1.89
C VAL A 407 7.18 11.06 -0.92
N TYR A 408 7.13 10.59 0.34
CA TYR A 408 7.82 11.16 1.49
C TYR A 408 8.45 10.02 2.29
N ALA A 409 9.78 10.04 2.42
CA ALA A 409 10.50 9.10 3.27
C ALA A 409 10.84 9.74 4.62
N PRO A 410 10.75 8.99 5.74
CA PRO A 410 11.38 9.41 6.97
C PRO A 410 12.90 9.49 6.75
N PRO A 411 13.60 10.42 7.43
CA PRO A 411 15.04 10.54 7.28
C PRO A 411 15.71 9.27 7.81
N ALA A 412 16.67 8.71 7.07
CA ALA A 412 17.53 7.67 7.59
C ALA A 412 18.44 8.35 8.60
N ARG A 413 18.26 8.19 9.92
CA ARG A 413 19.00 8.96 10.97
C ARG A 413 19.29 8.23 12.26
#